data_AF-A0A2E1XH79-F1
#
_entry.id   AF-A0A2E1XH79-F1
#
_cell.length_a   1.000
_cell.length_b   1.000
_cell.length_c   1.000
_cell.angle_alpha   90.00
_cell.angle_beta   90.00
_cell.angle_gamma   90.00
#
_symmetry.space_group_name_H-M   'P 1'
#
loop_
_entity.id
_entity.type
_entity.pdbx_description
1 polymer ?
#
loop_
_entity_poly.entity_id
_entity_poly.type
_entity_poly.pdbx_seq_one_letter_code
_entity_poly.pdbx_strand_id
1 'polypeptide(L)'
;MTKTNDETEAAAAPSTGFGDLAQSIGTRNLWIIILAMPAVFLVIVAAIIAIFGGAEEEEADIAAPAVVEDRAVTAPSAASAPIALGAGEAAGAIALDGDRLAVRVDGPDGVVVVVYDIAKGEEIARIPFE
;
A
#
# COMPACT_ATOMS: atom_id res chain seq x y z
N MET A 1 7.93 34.31 -64.11
CA MET A 1 7.43 35.15 -63.00
C MET A 1 7.60 34.36 -61.71
N THR A 2 8.56 34.79 -60.92
CA THR A 2 8.89 34.36 -59.56
C THR A 2 7.96 35.06 -58.55
N LYS A 3 7.44 34.31 -57.56
CA LYS A 3 7.39 34.63 -56.11
C LYS A 3 6.34 33.71 -55.44
N THR A 4 6.76 32.72 -54.67
CA THR A 4 7.10 32.69 -53.22
C THR A 4 5.90 32.39 -52.34
N ASN A 5 5.99 31.22 -51.71
CA ASN A 5 5.32 30.73 -50.51
C ASN A 5 4.89 31.83 -49.53
N ASP A 6 3.70 31.67 -48.98
CA ASP A 6 3.41 32.19 -47.64
C ASP A 6 2.82 31.05 -46.81
N GLU A 7 3.41 30.92 -45.63
CA GLU A 7 3.31 29.83 -44.70
C GLU A 7 2.00 29.97 -43.91
N THR A 8 1.20 28.92 -43.86
CA THR A 8 0.38 28.67 -42.67
C THR A 8 0.28 27.17 -42.47
N GLU A 9 1.42 26.56 -42.18
CA GLU A 9 1.49 25.27 -41.52
C GLU A 9 1.02 25.48 -40.08
N ALA A 10 -0.31 25.44 -39.88
CA ALA A 10 -0.88 25.26 -38.57
C ALA A 10 -0.48 23.87 -38.09
N ALA A 11 0.59 23.80 -37.31
CA ALA A 11 1.00 22.62 -36.59
C ALA A 11 -0.20 22.07 -35.81
N ALA A 12 -0.79 21.00 -36.32
CA ALA A 12 -1.75 20.20 -35.57
C ALA A 12 -0.97 19.56 -34.42
N ALA A 13 -1.10 20.13 -33.23
CA ALA A 13 -0.62 19.51 -32.01
C ALA A 13 -1.27 18.10 -31.91
N PRO A 14 -0.52 17.04 -31.57
CA PRO A 14 -1.15 15.76 -31.26
C PRO A 14 -2.02 15.97 -30.03
N SER A 15 -3.33 15.75 -30.18
CA SER A 15 -4.28 15.70 -29.08
C SER A 15 -3.90 14.50 -28.20
N THR A 16 -2.97 14.74 -27.28
CA THR A 16 -2.62 13.81 -26.20
C THR A 16 -3.67 13.97 -25.10
N GLY A 17 -4.94 13.80 -25.49
CA GLY A 17 -6.10 13.98 -24.65
C GLY A 17 -6.67 12.62 -24.28
N PHE A 18 -6.28 12.08 -23.13
CA PHE A 18 -7.03 11.01 -22.46
C PHE A 18 -8.51 11.37 -22.23
N GLY A 19 -8.89 12.65 -22.40
CA GLY A 19 -10.27 13.14 -22.33
C GLY A 19 -11.13 12.84 -23.57
N ASP A 20 -10.55 12.62 -24.76
CA ASP A 20 -11.33 12.52 -26.01
C ASP A 20 -11.94 11.11 -26.20
N LEU A 21 -11.31 10.09 -25.59
CA LEU A 21 -11.87 8.74 -25.49
C LEU A 21 -13.02 8.68 -24.46
N ALA A 22 -12.96 9.48 -23.39
CA ALA A 22 -14.02 9.54 -22.39
C ALA A 22 -15.27 10.27 -22.90
N GLN A 23 -15.14 11.16 -23.90
CA GLN A 23 -16.22 11.99 -24.39
C GLN A 23 -17.01 11.36 -25.56
N SER A 24 -16.41 10.45 -26.35
CA SER A 24 -17.10 9.75 -27.45
C SER A 24 -17.76 8.43 -27.04
N ILE A 25 -17.35 7.87 -25.90
CA ILE A 25 -17.96 6.71 -25.26
C ILE A 25 -19.18 7.23 -24.49
N GLY A 26 -20.33 7.34 -25.18
CA GLY A 26 -21.59 7.77 -24.59
C GLY A 26 -21.80 7.12 -23.23
N THR A 27 -22.32 7.87 -22.26
CA THR A 27 -22.33 7.60 -20.79
C THR A 27 -22.58 6.13 -20.41
N ARG A 28 -23.32 5.39 -21.23
CA ARG A 28 -23.56 3.95 -21.13
C ARG A 28 -22.29 3.09 -21.22
N ASN A 29 -21.37 3.37 -22.13
CA ASN A 29 -20.12 2.63 -22.30
C ASN A 29 -19.06 3.07 -21.28
N LEU A 30 -19.12 4.30 -20.77
CA LEU A 30 -18.32 4.74 -19.61
C LEU A 30 -18.76 4.01 -18.35
N TRP A 31 -20.07 3.85 -18.14
CA TRP A 31 -20.62 3.02 -17.06
C TRP A 31 -20.15 1.57 -17.13
N ILE A 32 -20.08 0.99 -18.34
CA ILE A 32 -19.55 -0.36 -18.54
C ILE A 32 -18.09 -0.43 -18.09
N ILE A 33 -17.24 0.55 -18.44
CA ILE A 33 -15.83 0.55 -18.04
C ILE A 33 -15.69 0.71 -16.51
N ILE A 34 -16.46 1.62 -15.91
CA ILE A 34 -16.47 1.86 -14.46
C ILE A 34 -16.93 0.61 -13.69
N LEU A 35 -17.88 -0.15 -14.23
CA LEU A 35 -18.36 -1.38 -13.59
C LEU A 35 -17.48 -2.61 -13.91
N ALA A 36 -16.94 -2.67 -15.12
CA ALA A 36 -16.14 -3.79 -15.61
C ALA A 36 -14.76 -3.83 -14.96
N MET A 37 -14.13 -2.68 -14.70
CA MET A 37 -12.80 -2.64 -14.11
C MET A 37 -12.77 -3.26 -12.68
N PRO A 38 -13.70 -2.93 -11.76
CA PRO A 38 -13.84 -3.65 -10.49
C PRO A 38 -14.21 -5.12 -10.67
N ALA A 39 -15.10 -5.45 -11.61
CA ALA A 39 -15.51 -6.84 -11.84
C ALA A 39 -14.33 -7.72 -12.29
N VAL A 40 -13.51 -7.22 -13.23
CA VAL A 40 -12.29 -7.91 -13.69
C VAL A 40 -11.29 -8.03 -12.55
N PHE A 41 -11.12 -6.99 -11.74
CA PHE A 41 -10.26 -7.05 -10.55
C PHE A 41 -10.69 -8.17 -9.59
N LEU A 42 -11.99 -8.28 -9.29
CA LEU A 42 -12.52 -9.35 -8.44
C LEU A 42 -12.28 -10.74 -9.03
N VAL A 43 -12.46 -10.92 -10.35
CA VAL A 43 -12.18 -12.19 -11.03
C VAL A 43 -10.70 -12.57 -10.94
N ILE A 44 -9.80 -11.61 -11.13
CA ILE A 44 -8.36 -11.84 -11.03
C ILE A 44 -7.96 -12.21 -9.60
N VAL A 45 -8.45 -11.47 -8.60
CA VAL A 45 -8.19 -11.77 -7.18
C VAL A 45 -8.73 -13.13 -6.80
N ALA A 46 -9.96 -13.46 -7.20
CA ALA A 46 -10.56 -14.79 -6.97
C ALA A 46 -9.73 -15.90 -7.63
N ALA A 47 -9.23 -15.68 -8.84
CA ALA A 47 -8.36 -16.64 -9.52
C ALA A 47 -7.01 -16.83 -8.79
N ILE A 48 -6.41 -15.75 -8.27
CA ILE A 48 -5.19 -15.83 -7.46
C ILE A 48 -5.45 -16.61 -6.17
N ILE A 49 -6.54 -16.32 -5.47
CA ILE A 49 -6.96 -17.05 -4.26
C ILE A 49 -7.27 -18.51 -4.60
N ALA A 50 -7.87 -18.83 -5.73
CA ALA A 50 -8.11 -20.21 -6.13
C ALA A 50 -6.81 -20.99 -6.44
N ILE A 51 -5.79 -20.32 -7.00
CA ILE A 51 -4.51 -20.95 -7.36
C ILE A 51 -3.58 -21.09 -6.13
N PHE A 52 -3.55 -20.07 -5.26
CA PHE A 52 -2.60 -19.99 -4.14
C PHE A 52 -3.23 -20.11 -2.75
N GLY A 53 -4.53 -19.89 -2.63
CA GLY A 53 -5.30 -19.93 -1.38
C GLY A 53 -5.85 -21.31 -1.07
N GLY A 54 -5.03 -22.35 -1.23
CA GLY A 54 -5.35 -23.66 -0.69
C GLY A 54 -5.18 -23.67 0.83
N ALA A 55 -6.27 -23.46 1.57
CA ALA A 55 -6.55 -24.11 2.85
C ALA A 55 -7.94 -23.72 3.38
N GLU A 56 -8.70 -24.77 3.72
CA GLU A 56 -9.89 -24.84 4.55
C GLU A 56 -11.24 -24.45 3.89
N GLU A 57 -12.01 -25.51 3.63
CA GLU A 57 -13.42 -25.49 3.29
C GLU A 57 -14.21 -24.84 4.43
N GLU A 58 -14.39 -23.53 4.39
CA GLU A 58 -15.47 -22.87 5.12
C GLU A 58 -16.50 -22.40 4.10
N GLU A 59 -17.53 -23.25 3.97
CA GLU A 59 -18.73 -23.10 3.17
C GLU A 59 -19.34 -21.71 3.42
N ALA A 60 -19.30 -20.84 2.40
CA ALA A 60 -19.85 -19.49 2.47
C ALA A 60 -21.38 -19.55 2.45
N ASP A 61 -22.00 -19.65 3.63
CA ASP A 61 -23.42 -19.41 3.82
C ASP A 61 -23.72 -17.92 3.61
N ILE A 62 -24.49 -17.63 2.55
CA ILE A 62 -24.97 -16.28 2.25
C ILE A 62 -26.12 -15.98 3.21
N ALA A 63 -25.79 -15.49 4.41
CA ALA A 63 -26.76 -14.99 5.37
C ALA A 63 -26.67 -13.46 5.52
N ALA A 64 -27.85 -12.84 5.42
CA ALA A 64 -28.25 -11.43 5.54
C ALA A 64 -27.46 -10.54 6.54
N PRO A 65 -27.51 -9.19 6.39
CA PRO A 65 -26.69 -8.28 7.19
C PRO A 65 -27.10 -8.32 8.66
N ALA A 66 -26.34 -9.05 9.46
CA ALA A 66 -26.43 -9.03 10.91
C ALA A 66 -25.43 -7.99 11.43
N VAL A 67 -26.00 -6.99 12.13
CA VAL A 67 -25.44 -6.14 13.18
C VAL A 67 -23.94 -6.32 13.44
N VAL A 68 -23.22 -5.19 13.36
CA VAL A 68 -21.83 -5.02 13.83
C VAL A 68 -21.76 -5.43 15.31
N GLU A 69 -21.58 -6.72 15.57
CA GLU A 69 -20.92 -7.15 16.78
C GLU A 69 -19.43 -6.96 16.52
N ASP A 70 -18.90 -6.00 17.26
CA ASP A 70 -17.49 -5.67 17.38
C ASP A 70 -16.77 -6.94 17.87
N ARG A 71 -16.47 -7.84 16.93
CA ARG A 71 -15.60 -8.99 17.17
C ARG A 71 -14.23 -8.39 17.36
N ALA A 72 -13.95 -8.01 18.59
CA ALA A 72 -12.62 -7.74 19.07
C ALA A 72 -11.75 -8.89 18.59
N VAL A 73 -10.99 -8.61 17.53
CA VAL A 73 -9.84 -9.41 17.15
C VAL A 73 -8.98 -9.33 18.40
N THR A 74 -9.09 -10.36 19.22
CA THR A 74 -8.07 -10.64 20.23
C THR A 74 -6.85 -10.98 19.38
N ALA A 75 -6.14 -9.94 18.95
CA ALA A 75 -4.77 -10.08 18.51
C ALA A 75 -4.11 -10.91 19.61
N PRO A 76 -3.32 -11.94 19.26
CA PRO A 76 -2.53 -12.61 20.28
C PRO A 76 -1.84 -11.50 21.05
N SER A 77 -2.20 -11.36 22.33
CA SER A 77 -1.47 -10.53 23.26
C SER A 77 -0.16 -11.26 23.49
N ALA A 78 0.69 -11.24 22.46
CA ALA A 78 2.10 -11.11 22.72
C ALA A 78 2.17 -9.84 23.55
N ALA A 79 2.35 -10.01 24.85
CA ALA A 79 2.83 -8.96 25.70
C ALA A 79 4.22 -8.60 25.17
N SER A 80 4.27 -7.92 24.03
CA SER A 80 5.48 -7.27 23.54
C SER A 80 5.80 -6.27 24.63
N ALA A 81 6.79 -6.62 25.44
CA ALA A 81 7.29 -5.72 26.46
C ALA A 81 7.52 -4.37 25.77
N PRO A 82 6.98 -3.27 26.31
CA PRO A 82 7.18 -1.97 25.69
C PRO A 82 8.68 -1.74 25.54
N ILE A 83 9.10 -1.36 24.33
CA ILE A 83 10.50 -1.04 24.05
C ILE A 83 10.86 0.16 24.92
N ALA A 84 11.55 -0.11 26.03
CA ALA A 84 11.91 0.90 27.01
C ALA A 84 13.16 1.65 26.52
N LEU A 85 12.95 2.89 26.08
CA LEU A 85 14.05 3.81 25.83
C LEU A 85 14.64 4.29 27.16
N GLY A 86 15.94 4.53 27.18
CA GLY A 86 16.63 5.11 28.32
C GLY A 86 16.12 6.51 28.67
N ALA A 87 16.35 6.96 29.90
CA ALA A 87 15.96 8.31 30.30
C ALA A 87 16.71 9.37 29.46
N GLY A 88 15.97 10.22 28.75
CA GLY A 88 16.54 11.23 27.85
C GLY A 88 16.83 10.75 26.44
N GLU A 89 16.51 9.49 26.11
CA GLU A 89 16.52 8.97 24.76
C GLU A 89 15.18 9.24 24.06
N ALA A 90 15.23 9.68 22.81
CA ALA A 90 14.07 9.88 21.95
C ALA A 90 14.13 8.92 20.76
N ALA A 91 13.03 8.20 20.50
CA ALA A 91 12.91 7.43 19.26
C ALA A 91 12.71 8.39 18.08
N GLY A 92 13.56 8.23 17.07
CA GLY A 92 13.48 8.92 15.79
C GLY A 92 12.93 8.01 14.70
N ALA A 93 13.71 7.83 13.64
CA ALA A 93 13.33 7.00 12.50
C ALA A 93 13.20 5.51 12.89
N ILE A 94 12.20 4.85 12.32
CA ILE A 94 11.94 3.43 12.54
C ILE A 94 11.94 2.73 11.17
N ALA A 95 12.62 1.60 11.07
CA ALA A 95 12.65 0.75 9.89
C ALA A 95 12.32 -0.70 10.28
N LEU A 96 11.57 -1.38 9.42
CA LEU A 96 11.16 -2.77 9.60
C LEU A 96 11.79 -3.62 8.49
N ASP A 97 12.47 -4.69 8.87
CA ASP A 97 13.08 -5.67 7.97
C ASP A 97 12.69 -7.09 8.40
N GLY A 98 11.59 -7.59 7.84
CA GLY A 98 11.00 -8.87 8.24
C GLY A 98 10.67 -8.90 9.74
N ASP A 99 11.35 -9.79 10.46
CA ASP A 99 11.18 -9.97 11.91
C ASP A 99 12.05 -9.03 12.75
N ARG A 100 12.72 -8.05 12.13
CA ARG A 100 13.62 -7.10 12.79
C ARG A 100 13.08 -5.69 12.74
N LEU A 101 13.19 -5.01 13.88
CA LEU A 101 12.85 -3.60 14.04
C LEU A 101 14.12 -2.81 14.32
N ALA A 102 14.49 -1.89 13.43
CA ALA A 102 15.55 -0.93 13.68
C ALA A 102 14.95 0.41 14.12
N VAL A 103 15.40 0.91 15.26
CA VAL A 103 14.98 2.19 15.84
C VAL A 103 16.20 3.08 15.97
N ARG A 104 16.18 4.23 15.29
CA ARG A 104 17.12 5.30 15.59
C ARG A 104 16.71 5.92 16.92
N VAL A 105 17.66 6.02 17.84
CA VAL A 105 17.50 6.59 19.16
C VAL A 105 18.47 7.77 19.28
N ASP A 106 17.91 8.95 19.49
CA ASP A 106 18.66 10.17 19.74
C ASP A 106 18.81 10.34 21.26
N GLY A 107 20.04 10.22 21.77
CA GLY A 107 20.36 10.32 23.19
C GLY A 107 21.35 11.45 23.50
N PRO A 108 21.65 11.68 24.79
CA PRO A 108 22.63 12.69 25.21
C PRO A 108 24.06 12.40 24.71
N ASP A 109 24.38 11.13 24.49
CA ASP A 109 25.70 10.68 24.04
C ASP A 109 25.83 10.61 22.50
N GLY A 110 24.76 10.95 21.77
CA GLY A 110 24.73 10.92 20.31
C GLY A 110 23.58 10.06 19.76
N VAL A 111 23.69 9.70 18.47
CA VAL A 111 22.69 8.91 17.76
C VAL A 111 23.10 7.44 17.76
N VAL A 112 22.17 6.56 18.11
CA VAL A 112 22.36 5.11 18.10
C VAL A 112 21.24 4.45 17.31
N VAL A 113 21.55 3.40 16.56
CA VAL A 113 20.56 2.52 15.94
C VAL A 113 20.46 1.25 16.77
N VAL A 114 19.29 1.02 17.35
CA VAL A 114 18.98 -0.17 18.13
C VAL A 114 18.16 -1.11 17.27
N VAL A 115 18.58 -2.36 17.15
CA VAL A 115 17.89 -3.39 16.37
C VAL A 115 17.29 -4.41 17.33
N TYR A 116 15.99 -4.64 17.21
CA TYR A 116 15.22 -5.59 17.99
C TYR A 116 14.78 -6.78 17.13
N ASP A 117 14.80 -7.97 17.71
CA ASP A 117 14.11 -9.16 17.19
C ASP A 117 12.66 -9.12 17.71
N ILE A 118 11.69 -8.95 16.80
CA ILE A 118 10.28 -8.76 17.15
C ILE A 118 9.65 -10.05 17.66
N ALA A 119 10.10 -11.21 17.14
CA ALA A 119 9.57 -12.51 17.53
C ALA A 119 9.96 -12.85 18.99
N LYS A 120 11.14 -12.39 19.42
CA LYS A 120 11.65 -12.61 20.78
C LYS A 120 11.42 -11.43 21.72
N GLY A 121 11.20 -10.23 21.19
CA GLY A 121 11.09 -8.99 21.97
C GLY A 121 12.41 -8.55 22.61
N GLU A 122 13.55 -8.88 22.00
CA GLU A 122 14.90 -8.65 22.55
C GLU A 122 15.73 -7.71 21.67
N GLU A 123 16.59 -6.90 22.30
CA GLU A 123 17.63 -6.12 21.60
C GLU A 123 18.72 -7.07 21.08
N ILE A 124 18.91 -7.12 19.76
CA ILE A 124 19.94 -7.96 19.12
C ILE A 124 21.21 -7.20 18.77
N ALA A 125 21.11 -5.88 18.60
CA ALA A 125 22.27 -5.03 18.32
C ALA A 125 22.01 -3.57 18.70
N ARG A 126 23.08 -2.88 19.10
CA ARG A 126 23.10 -1.42 19.27
C ARG A 126 24.35 -0.88 18.60
N ILE A 127 24.15 -0.06 17.57
CA ILE A 127 25.19 0.41 16.67
C ILE A 127 25.26 1.94 16.80
N PRO A 128 26.39 2.52 17.26
CA PRO A 128 26.55 3.96 17.27
C PRO A 128 26.58 4.50 15.84
N PHE A 129 25.95 5.65 15.63
CA PHE A 129 25.94 6.36 14.35
C PHE A 129 26.83 7.59 14.49
N GLU A 130 27.94 7.61 13.76
CA GLU A 130 28.89 8.74 13.69
C GLU A 130 28.46 9.80 12.66
#